data_AF-A0A1D6XS45-F1
#
_entry.id   AF-A0A1D6XS45-F1
#
_cell.length_a   1.000
_cell.length_b   1.000
_cell.length_c   1.000
_cell.angle_alpha   90.00
_cell.angle_beta   90.00
_cell.angle_gamma   90.00
#
_symmetry.space_group_name_H-M   'P 1'
#
loop_
_entity.id
_entity.type
_entity.pdbx_description
1 polymer ?
#
loop_
_entity_poly.entity_id
_entity_poly.type
_entity_poly.pdbx_seq_one_letter_code
_entity_poly.pdbx_strand_id
1 'polypeptide(L)'
;MKEYKLPEQINIPQTIILADGDFPSSSLAKEWLRECPYVVCCDGAVNTYLRFGKMPAAIVGDGDSLLPEIKERYVHLIHRETEQDTNDLSKAFRFCLSQGRRDITIMGATGKREDHTLGNISLLADYMEQAEVRMLTDYGLFI
;
A
#
# COMPACT_ATOMS: atom_id res chain seq x y z
N MET A 1 -25.86 -6.55 12.96
CA MET A 1 -24.73 -5.59 12.93
C MET A 1 -23.47 -6.42 12.83
N LYS A 2 -22.61 -6.25 11.82
CA LYS A 2 -21.30 -6.92 11.82
C LYS A 2 -20.47 -6.26 12.93
N GLU A 3 -19.96 -7.04 13.87
CA GLU A 3 -18.98 -6.54 14.83
C GLU A 3 -17.63 -6.49 14.14
N TYR A 4 -17.02 -5.32 14.15
CA TYR A 4 -15.69 -5.12 13.61
C TYR A 4 -14.70 -4.98 14.75
N LYS A 5 -13.88 -6.00 14.92
CA LYS A 5 -12.80 -5.97 15.92
C LYS A 5 -11.68 -5.09 15.42
N LEU A 6 -11.17 -4.24 16.32
CA LEU A 6 -9.92 -3.52 16.05
C LEU A 6 -8.80 -4.54 15.78
N PRO A 7 -7.87 -4.22 14.87
CA PRO A 7 -6.80 -5.14 14.52
C PRO A 7 -5.89 -5.37 15.73
N GLU A 8 -5.68 -6.64 16.07
CA GLU A 8 -4.77 -7.09 17.13
C GLU A 8 -3.39 -7.46 16.54
N GLN A 9 -2.33 -7.35 17.34
CA GLN A 9 -0.94 -7.61 16.92
C GLN A 9 -0.73 -9.00 16.31
N ILE A 10 -1.54 -9.99 16.70
CA ILE A 10 -1.39 -11.41 16.32
C ILE A 10 -1.84 -11.67 14.86
N ASN A 11 -2.57 -10.76 14.23
CA ASN A 11 -3.13 -10.95 12.88
C ASN A 11 -2.34 -10.19 11.80
N ILE A 12 -1.09 -10.61 11.57
CA ILE A 12 -0.22 -10.02 10.54
C ILE A 12 -0.84 -10.25 9.14
N PRO A 13 -1.08 -9.19 8.34
CA PRO A 13 -1.61 -9.31 6.99
C PRO A 13 -0.69 -10.10 6.07
N GLN A 14 -1.26 -10.85 5.14
CA GLN A 14 -0.49 -11.58 4.12
C GLN A 14 -0.07 -10.70 2.94
N THR A 15 -0.78 -9.59 2.72
CA THR A 15 -0.48 -8.58 1.69
C THR A 15 -0.65 -7.19 2.27
N ILE A 16 0.35 -6.34 2.08
CA ILE A 16 0.22 -4.89 2.32
C ILE A 16 0.47 -4.13 1.03
N ILE A 17 -0.38 -3.16 0.73
CA ILE A 17 -0.06 -2.08 -0.20
C ILE A 17 0.33 -0.86 0.63
N LEU A 18 1.56 -0.38 0.46
CA LEU A 18 2.04 0.86 1.05
C LEU A 18 1.90 1.98 0.03
N ALA A 19 0.96 2.90 0.28
CA ALA A 19 0.76 4.10 -0.51
C ALA A 19 1.74 5.22 -0.11
N ASP A 20 1.84 6.27 -0.94
CA ASP A 20 2.80 7.37 -0.75
C ASP A 20 2.23 8.56 0.06
N GLY A 21 1.44 8.29 1.09
CA GLY A 21 1.09 9.23 2.15
C GLY A 21 2.16 9.27 3.25
N ASP A 22 1.75 9.60 4.47
CA ASP A 22 2.64 9.53 5.63
C ASP A 22 2.98 8.08 5.94
N PHE A 23 4.27 7.84 6.21
CA PHE A 23 4.71 6.50 6.58
C PHE A 23 4.12 6.12 7.94
N PRO A 24 3.52 4.91 8.09
CA PRO A 24 2.84 4.55 9.32
C PRO A 24 3.74 4.66 10.57
N SER A 25 3.24 5.36 11.59
CA SER A 25 4.01 5.68 12.79
C SER A 25 3.65 4.81 13.99
N SER A 26 2.44 4.25 14.02
CA SER A 26 1.96 3.37 15.09
C SER A 26 2.77 2.07 15.21
N SER A 27 2.91 1.55 16.44
CA SER A 27 3.68 0.32 16.71
C SER A 27 3.13 -0.89 15.95
N LEU A 28 1.80 -1.01 15.89
CA LEU A 28 1.11 -2.08 15.17
C LEU A 28 1.43 -2.03 13.66
N ALA A 29 1.30 -0.88 13.02
CA ALA A 29 1.56 -0.76 11.59
C ALA A 29 3.03 -1.04 11.24
N LYS A 30 3.96 -0.56 12.08
CA LYS A 30 5.40 -0.85 11.91
C LYS A 30 5.73 -2.33 12.07
N GLU A 31 5.08 -3.03 13.00
CA GLU A 31 5.22 -4.47 13.17
C GLU A 31 4.67 -5.22 11.95
N TRP A 32 3.46 -4.89 11.50
CA TRP A 32 2.88 -5.47 10.30
C TRP A 32 3.74 -5.23 9.06
N LEU A 33 4.28 -4.03 8.86
CA LEU A 33 5.21 -3.74 7.76
C LEU A 33 6.53 -4.53 7.86
N ARG A 34 6.95 -4.91 9.07
CA ARG A 34 8.18 -5.67 9.31
C ARG A 34 7.98 -7.16 9.02
N GLU A 35 6.84 -7.71 9.43
CA GLU A 35 6.56 -9.15 9.42
C GLU A 35 5.71 -9.59 8.22
N CYS A 36 5.03 -8.68 7.52
CA CYS A 36 4.24 -9.03 6.35
C CYS A 36 5.15 -9.63 5.27
N PRO A 37 4.81 -10.81 4.72
CA PRO A 37 5.64 -11.50 3.74
C PRO A 37 5.61 -10.85 2.36
N TYR A 38 4.66 -9.93 2.11
CA TYR A 38 4.46 -9.35 0.78
C TYR A 38 3.96 -7.92 0.85
N VAL A 39 4.89 -6.98 0.67
CA VAL A 39 4.60 -5.55 0.66
C VAL A 39 4.81 -4.99 -0.74
N VAL A 40 3.75 -4.43 -1.32
CA VAL A 40 3.78 -3.70 -2.60
C VAL A 40 3.86 -2.21 -2.29
N CYS A 41 4.89 -1.54 -2.76
CA CYS A 41 5.02 -0.09 -2.60
C CYS A 41 4.46 0.62 -3.84
N CYS A 42 3.61 1.62 -3.63
CA CYS A 42 3.29 2.60 -4.66
C CYS A 42 4.52 3.49 -4.87
N ASP A 43 4.96 3.72 -6.10
CA ASP A 43 6.17 4.46 -6.49
C ASP A 43 6.95 5.16 -5.35
N GLY A 44 6.54 6.38 -4.96
CA GLY A 44 7.25 7.20 -3.98
C GLY A 44 7.44 6.53 -2.61
N ALA A 45 6.53 5.64 -2.22
CA ALA A 45 6.53 4.94 -0.94
C ALA A 45 7.71 3.96 -0.78
N VAL A 46 8.31 3.49 -1.89
CA VAL A 46 9.48 2.60 -1.80
C VAL A 46 10.66 3.29 -1.10
N ASN A 47 10.79 4.60 -1.25
CA ASN A 47 11.87 5.37 -0.65
C ASN A 47 11.83 5.28 0.89
N THR A 48 10.66 5.43 1.48
CA THR A 48 10.48 5.34 2.94
C THR A 48 10.57 3.89 3.41
N TYR A 49 10.06 2.93 2.64
CA TYR A 49 10.12 1.51 3.00
C TYR A 49 11.55 0.94 2.99
N LEU A 50 12.38 1.33 2.01
CA LEU A 50 13.80 0.97 1.98
C LEU A 50 14.56 1.60 3.14
N ARG A 51 14.29 2.86 3.49
CA ARG A 51 14.87 3.52 4.69
C ARG A 51 14.43 2.85 6.00
N PHE A 52 13.25 2.25 6.03
CA PHE A 52 12.79 1.42 7.13
C PHE A 52 13.54 0.08 7.24
N GLY A 53 14.43 -0.23 6.28
CA GLY A 53 15.30 -1.41 6.30
C GLY A 53 14.63 -2.68 5.77
N LYS A 54 13.57 -2.53 4.94
CA LYS A 54 12.82 -3.64 4.35
C LYS A 54 12.83 -3.57 2.83
N MET A 55 12.62 -4.72 2.19
CA MET A 55 12.59 -4.87 0.74
C MET A 55 11.14 -5.08 0.28
N PRO A 56 10.62 -4.30 -0.67
CA PRO A 56 9.29 -4.57 -1.22
C PRO A 56 9.30 -5.85 -2.07
N ALA A 57 8.14 -6.48 -2.18
CA ALA A 57 7.92 -7.55 -3.15
C ALA A 57 7.72 -7.00 -4.57
N ALA A 58 7.16 -5.80 -4.68
CA ALA A 58 6.94 -5.09 -5.94
C ALA A 58 6.88 -3.57 -5.70
N ILE A 59 7.26 -2.81 -6.71
CA ILE A 59 7.12 -1.35 -6.79
C ILE A 59 6.19 -1.07 -7.97
N VAL A 60 5.07 -0.39 -7.75
CA VAL A 60 4.03 -0.20 -8.76
C VAL A 60 3.71 1.28 -8.93
N GLY A 61 3.63 1.72 -10.18
CA GLY A 61 3.26 3.08 -10.57
C GLY A 61 3.81 3.42 -11.96
N ASP A 62 3.87 4.71 -12.30
CA ASP A 62 4.42 5.18 -13.58
C ASP A 62 5.96 5.39 -13.53
N GLY A 63 6.53 5.36 -12.34
CA GLY A 63 7.94 5.51 -12.03
C GLY A 63 8.43 6.94 -11.93
N ASP A 64 7.57 7.97 -12.03
CA ASP A 64 8.02 9.37 -12.06
C ASP A 64 8.51 9.85 -10.69
N SER A 65 8.00 9.25 -9.61
CA SER A 65 8.43 9.53 -8.23
C SER A 65 9.65 8.72 -7.76
N LEU A 66 10.17 7.82 -8.60
CA LEU A 66 11.30 6.97 -8.24
C LEU A 66 12.64 7.69 -8.46
N LEU A 67 13.51 7.64 -7.45
CA LEU A 67 14.88 8.12 -7.57
C LEU A 67 15.67 7.28 -8.61
N PRO A 68 16.62 7.86 -9.36
CA PRO A 68 17.39 7.15 -10.37
C PRO A 68 18.09 5.88 -9.85
N GLU A 69 18.67 5.95 -8.65
CA GLU A 69 19.32 4.80 -8.00
C GLU A 69 18.33 3.64 -7.77
N ILE A 70 17.08 3.95 -7.42
CA ILE A 70 16.04 2.93 -7.21
C ILE A 70 15.63 2.31 -8.53
N LYS A 71 15.46 3.13 -9.57
CA LYS A 71 15.13 2.66 -10.92
C LYS A 71 16.18 1.67 -11.43
N GLU A 72 17.45 1.96 -11.21
CA GLU A 72 18.55 1.10 -11.66
C GLU A 72 18.69 -0.15 -10.80
N ARG A 73 18.73 0.00 -9.47
CA ARG A 73 19.01 -1.11 -8.55
C ARG A 73 17.85 -2.10 -8.41
N TYR A 74 16.62 -1.62 -8.50
CA TYR A 74 15.40 -2.41 -8.26
C TYR A 74 14.55 -2.57 -9.51
N VAL A 75 15.12 -2.42 -10.71
CA VAL A 75 14.42 -2.55 -12.00
C VAL A 75 13.57 -3.83 -12.11
N HIS A 76 14.06 -4.93 -11.53
CA HIS A 76 13.38 -6.24 -11.56
C HIS A 76 12.16 -6.33 -10.63
N LEU A 77 11.96 -5.36 -9.73
CA LEU A 77 10.80 -5.24 -8.85
C LEU A 77 9.80 -4.19 -9.36
N ILE A 78 10.16 -3.40 -10.37
CA ILE A 78 9.33 -2.30 -10.87
C ILE A 78 8.34 -2.83 -11.89
N HIS A 79 7.07 -2.67 -11.58
CA HIS A 79 5.94 -2.95 -12.46
C HIS A 79 5.36 -1.62 -12.92
N ARG A 80 5.83 -1.19 -14.10
CA ARG A 80 5.42 0.09 -14.68
C ARG A 80 4.06 -0.04 -15.33
N GLU A 81 3.12 0.81 -14.91
CA GLU A 81 1.81 0.94 -15.51
C GLU A 81 1.67 2.36 -16.07
N THR A 82 1.67 2.47 -17.41
CA THR A 82 1.76 3.75 -18.12
C THR A 82 0.42 4.47 -18.26
N GLU A 83 -0.66 3.80 -17.87
CA GLU A 83 -2.01 4.36 -17.75
C GLU A 83 -2.00 5.57 -16.80
N GLN A 84 -2.64 6.68 -17.18
CA GLN A 84 -2.53 7.99 -16.51
C GLN A 84 -3.85 8.46 -15.87
N ASP A 85 -4.97 7.81 -16.17
CA ASP A 85 -6.29 8.12 -15.65
C ASP A 85 -6.48 7.60 -14.22
N THR A 86 -5.57 6.76 -13.70
CA THR A 86 -5.68 6.16 -12.37
C THR A 86 -4.46 6.38 -11.50
N ASN A 87 -4.67 6.47 -10.18
CA ASN A 87 -3.60 6.70 -9.21
C ASN A 87 -2.76 5.43 -8.94
N ASP A 88 -1.58 5.60 -8.36
CA ASP A 88 -0.67 4.48 -8.07
C ASP A 88 -1.27 3.44 -7.12
N LEU A 89 -2.14 3.86 -6.19
CA LEU A 89 -2.85 2.93 -5.32
C LEU A 89 -3.76 1.98 -6.12
N SER A 90 -4.49 2.50 -7.13
CA SER A 90 -5.32 1.70 -8.02
C SER A 90 -4.48 0.73 -8.85
N LYS A 91 -3.33 1.19 -9.34
CA LYS A 91 -2.38 0.36 -10.10
C LYS A 91 -1.84 -0.77 -9.22
N ALA A 92 -1.40 -0.46 -8.00
CA ALA A 92 -0.93 -1.44 -7.02
C ALA A 92 -2.02 -2.44 -6.62
N PHE A 93 -3.27 -2.00 -6.48
CA PHE A 93 -4.40 -2.88 -6.20
C PHE A 93 -4.65 -3.87 -7.33
N ARG A 94 -4.74 -3.40 -8.58
CA ARG A 94 -4.89 -4.27 -9.77
C ARG A 94 -3.71 -5.23 -9.91
N PHE A 95 -2.49 -4.76 -9.64
CA PHE A 95 -1.32 -5.62 -9.59
C PHE A 95 -1.49 -6.74 -8.57
N CYS A 96 -1.87 -6.45 -7.32
CA CYS A 96 -2.15 -7.47 -6.30
C CYS A 96 -3.21 -8.48 -6.76
N LEU A 97 -4.31 -8.02 -7.38
CA LEU A 97 -5.33 -8.92 -7.93
C LEU A 97 -4.76 -9.83 -9.03
N SER A 98 -3.90 -9.31 -9.91
CA SER A 98 -3.23 -10.10 -10.96
C SER A 98 -2.32 -11.19 -10.39
N GLN A 99 -1.78 -10.97 -9.18
CA GLN A 99 -0.98 -11.94 -8.42
C GLN A 99 -1.84 -12.91 -7.58
N GLY A 100 -3.16 -12.87 -7.72
CA GLY A 100 -4.10 -13.72 -6.97
C GLY A 100 -4.31 -13.31 -5.51
N ARG A 101 -3.84 -12.13 -5.11
CA ARG A 101 -3.96 -11.63 -3.74
C ARG A 101 -5.29 -10.91 -3.56
N ARG A 102 -6.12 -11.42 -2.63
CA ARG A 102 -7.48 -10.92 -2.39
C ARG A 102 -7.77 -10.53 -0.93
N ASP A 103 -6.83 -10.75 0.00
CA ASP A 103 -6.83 -10.14 1.34
C ASP A 103 -5.69 -9.11 1.35
N ILE A 104 -6.07 -7.84 1.36
CA ILE A 104 -5.17 -6.71 1.15
C ILE A 104 -5.38 -5.66 2.24
N THR A 105 -4.30 -5.33 2.93
CA THR A 105 -4.27 -4.18 3.85
C THR A 105 -3.57 -3.01 3.18
N ILE A 106 -4.26 -1.88 3.03
CA ILE A 106 -3.68 -0.63 2.54
C ILE A 106 -3.15 0.17 3.74
N MET A 107 -1.95 0.72 3.62
CA MET A 107 -1.33 1.59 4.63
C MET A 107 -0.70 2.81 3.98
N GLY A 108 -0.50 3.88 4.78
CA GLY A 108 0.14 5.10 4.30
C GLY A 108 -0.66 5.80 3.20
N ALA A 109 -1.99 5.67 3.21
CA ALA A 109 -2.86 6.25 2.19
C ALA A 109 -3.29 7.70 2.48
N THR A 110 -2.91 8.24 3.64
CA THR A 110 -3.33 9.56 4.15
C THR A 110 -2.12 10.35 4.67
N GLY A 111 -2.28 11.64 4.99
CA GLY A 111 -1.27 12.43 5.74
C GLY A 111 -0.38 13.35 4.90
N LYS A 112 -0.42 13.22 3.57
CA LYS A 112 0.17 14.21 2.64
C LYS A 112 -0.95 15.03 1.97
N ARG A 113 -0.90 15.19 0.64
CA ARG A 113 -1.91 15.95 -0.12
C ARG A 113 -3.32 15.41 0.15
N GLU A 114 -4.23 16.32 0.43
CA GLU A 114 -5.58 16.02 0.88
C GLU A 114 -6.46 15.47 -0.26
N ASP A 115 -6.24 15.91 -1.50
CA ASP A 115 -6.91 15.37 -2.68
C ASP A 115 -6.56 13.88 -2.90
N HIS A 116 -5.29 13.51 -2.70
CA HIS A 116 -4.87 12.10 -2.70
C HIS A 116 -5.49 11.32 -1.56
N THR A 117 -5.55 11.90 -0.35
CA THR A 117 -6.18 11.26 0.81
C THR A 117 -7.65 10.95 0.54
N LEU A 118 -8.40 11.94 0.04
CA LEU A 118 -9.82 11.77 -0.30
C LEU A 118 -10.01 10.74 -1.42
N GLY A 119 -9.19 10.80 -2.48
CA GLY A 119 -9.24 9.84 -3.58
C GLY A 119 -8.93 8.41 -3.14
N ASN A 120 -7.93 8.22 -2.28
CA ASN A 120 -7.57 6.91 -1.74
C ASN A 120 -8.69 6.32 -0.88
N ILE A 121 -9.30 7.14 -0.02
CA ILE A 121 -10.42 6.72 0.83
C ILE A 121 -11.66 6.42 -0.02
N SER A 122 -11.98 7.25 -1.02
CA SER A 122 -13.15 7.06 -1.87
C SER A 122 -13.08 5.76 -2.68
N LEU A 123 -11.91 5.45 -3.23
CA LEU A 123 -11.67 4.23 -4.03
C LEU A 123 -11.72 2.94 -3.22
N LEU A 124 -11.66 3.03 -1.89
CA LEU A 124 -11.72 1.84 -1.03
C LEU A 124 -13.03 1.06 -1.24
N ALA A 125 -14.15 1.76 -1.46
CA ALA A 125 -15.44 1.11 -1.74
C ALA A 125 -15.36 0.24 -3.00
N ASP A 126 -14.79 0.77 -4.09
CA ASP A 126 -14.64 0.07 -5.36
C ASP A 126 -13.71 -1.15 -5.25
N TYR A 127 -12.68 -1.06 -4.38
CA TYR A 127 -11.76 -2.17 -4.12
C TYR A 127 -12.45 -3.29 -3.33
N MET A 128 -13.30 -2.93 -2.37
CA MET A 128 -14.04 -3.88 -1.53
C MET A 128 -15.09 -4.68 -2.30
N GLU A 129 -15.55 -4.20 -3.46
CA GLU A 129 -16.41 -4.98 -4.36
C GLU A 129 -15.65 -6.15 -5.04
N GLN A 130 -14.31 -6.09 -5.06
CA GLN A 130 -13.46 -7.03 -5.81
C GLN A 130 -12.62 -7.95 -4.92
N ALA A 131 -12.34 -7.54 -3.67
CA ALA A 131 -11.48 -8.25 -2.73
C ALA A 131 -11.81 -7.91 -1.27
N GLU A 132 -11.26 -8.67 -0.33
CA GLU A 132 -11.24 -8.29 1.08
C GLU A 132 -10.16 -7.23 1.29
N VAL A 133 -10.60 -5.98 1.46
CA VAL A 133 -9.71 -4.82 1.55
C VAL A 133 -10.02 -4.04 2.81
N ARG A 134 -8.97 -3.62 3.49
CA ARG A 134 -9.02 -2.71 4.64
C ARG A 134 -7.94 -1.65 4.52
N MET A 135 -8.18 -0.47 5.08
CA MET A 135 -7.17 0.59 5.13
C MET A 135 -6.83 0.92 6.59
N LEU A 136 -5.59 0.69 6.98
CA LEU A 136 -5.07 1.03 8.30
C LEU A 136 -4.39 2.40 8.25
N THR A 137 -4.86 3.29 9.11
CA THR A 137 -4.22 4.57 9.42
C THR A 137 -3.62 4.51 10.83
N ASP A 138 -2.87 5.53 11.23
CA ASP A 138 -2.39 5.63 12.61
C ASP A 138 -3.49 5.90 13.64
N TYR A 139 -4.71 6.25 13.18
CA TYR A 139 -5.83 6.63 14.04
C TYR A 139 -6.98 5.62 14.03
N GLY A 140 -7.00 4.69 13.09
CA GLY A 140 -8.12 3.76 12.94
C GLY A 140 -8.05 2.93 11.67
N LEU A 141 -9.10 2.13 11.48
CA LEU A 141 -9.24 1.17 10.40
C LEU A 141 -10.52 1.45 9.60
N PHE A 142 -10.41 1.52 8.27
CA PHE A 142 -11.55 1.51 7.35
C PHE A 142 -11.80 0.09 6.84
N ILE A 143 -13.06 -0.37 6.90
CA ILE A 143 -13.58 -1.74 6.64
C ILE A 143 -15.07 -1.72 6.27
#